data_AF-A0AA49ESV9-F1
#
_entry.id   AF-A0AA49ESV9-F1
#
_cell.length_a   1.000
_cell.length_b   1.000
_cell.length_c   1.000
_cell.angle_alpha   90.00
_cell.angle_beta   90.00
_cell.angle_gamma   90.00
#
_symmetry.space_group_name_H-M   'P 1'
#
loop_
_entity.id
_entity.type
_entity.pdbx_description
1 polymer ?
#
loop_
_entity_poly.entity_id
_entity_poly.type
_entity_poly.pdbx_seq_one_letter_code
_entity_poly.pdbx_strand_id
1 'polypeptide(L)' 'MKGVFRSILILCFILQIINTVTADHETVASDDGDVQRTSRYIIDVPKRKCPEGQRRDHRGKCREVVG' A
#
# COMPACT_ATOMS: atom_id res chain seq x y z
N MET A 1 -39.13 -15.54 -26.94
CA MET A 1 -39.05 -14.41 -25.98
C MET A 1 -38.32 -14.74 -24.66
N LYS A 2 -38.39 -15.97 -24.13
CA LYS A 2 -37.75 -16.34 -22.83
C LYS A 2 -36.21 -16.35 -22.83
N GLY A 3 -35.56 -16.64 -23.96
CA GLY A 3 -34.09 -16.69 -24.08
C GLY A 3 -33.43 -15.31 -24.18
N VAL A 4 -34.09 -14.35 -24.82
CA VAL A 4 -33.60 -12.96 -24.94
C VAL A 4 -33.54 -12.31 -23.56
N PHE A 5 -34.51 -12.61 -22.69
CA PHE A 5 -34.53 -12.13 -21.32
C PHE A 5 -33.32 -12.60 -20.51
N ARG A 6 -32.92 -13.87 -20.65
CA ARG A 6 -31.72 -14.40 -19.99
C ARG A 6 -30.44 -13.73 -20.52
N SER A 7 -30.37 -13.49 -21.82
CA SER A 7 -29.23 -12.78 -22.43
C SER A 7 -29.11 -11.34 -21.91
N ILE A 8 -30.24 -10.62 -21.82
CA ILE A 8 -30.27 -9.26 -21.28
C ILE A 8 -29.83 -9.24 -19.82
N LEU A 9 -30.31 -10.18 -18.99
CA LEU A 9 -29.91 -10.28 -17.59
C LEU A 9 -28.40 -10.54 -17.43
N ILE A 10 -27.83 -11.42 -18.26
CA ILE A 10 -26.39 -11.70 -18.25
C ILE A 10 -25.60 -10.45 -18.66
N LEU A 11 -26.03 -9.74 -19.70
CA LEU A 11 -25.37 -8.51 -20.14
C LEU A 11 -25.41 -7.42 -19.05
N CYS A 12 -26.55 -7.24 -18.39
CA CYS A 12 -26.67 -6.30 -17.27
C CYS A 12 -25.74 -6.66 -16.10
N PHE A 13 -25.61 -7.95 -15.79
CA PHE A 13 -24.73 -8.41 -14.71
C PHE A 13 -23.25 -8.16 -15.03
N ILE A 14 -22.83 -8.40 -16.28
CA ILE A 14 -21.46 -8.10 -16.74
C ILE A 14 -21.16 -6.61 -16.64
N LEU A 15 -22.09 -5.74 -17.06
CA LEU A 15 -21.91 -4.28 -16.97
C LEU A 15 -21.81 -3.80 -15.51
N GLN A 16 -22.56 -4.41 -14.58
CA GLN A 16 -22.44 -4.10 -13.16
C GLN A 16 -21.06 -4.50 -12.59
N ILE A 17 -20.54 -5.67 -12.98
CA ILE A 17 -19.20 -6.11 -12.57
C ILE A 17 -18.13 -5.14 -13.08
N ILE A 18 -18.18 -4.75 -14.35
CA ILE A 18 -17.22 -3.80 -14.94
C ILE A 18 -17.25 -2.47 -14.18
N ASN A 19 -18.44 -1.90 -13.94
CA ASN A 19 -18.57 -0.65 -13.18
C ASN A 19 -18.03 -0.78 -11.74
N THR A 20 -18.27 -1.92 -11.09
CA THR A 20 -17.78 -2.19 -9.71
C THR A 20 -16.26 -2.25 -9.68
N VAL A 21 -15.63 -3.00 -10.58
CA VAL A 21 -14.17 -3.12 -10.66
C VAL A 21 -13.51 -1.78 -11.03
N THR A 22 -14.17 -0.98 -11.86
CA THR A 22 -13.64 0.33 -12.26
C THR A 22 -13.74 1.36 -11.11
N ALA A 23 -14.76 1.26 -10.25
CA ALA A 23 -14.89 2.10 -9.05
C ALA A 23 -13.75 1.88 -8.04
N ASP A 24 -13.14 0.69 -8.03
CA ASP A 24 -11.96 0.41 -7.19
C ASP A 24 -10.63 0.79 -7.88
N HIS A 25 -10.65 1.15 -9.16
CA HIS A 25 -9.43 1.37 -9.98
C HIS A 25 -9.09 2.86 -10.22
N GLU A 26 -9.87 3.80 -9.68
CA GLU A 26 -9.50 5.23 -9.61
C GLU A 26 -8.95 5.61 -8.24
N THR A 27 -7.82 4.98 -7.87
CA THR A 27 -6.80 5.63 -7.03
C THR A 27 -5.43 5.45 -7.68
N VAL A 28 -5.27 5.99 -8.89
CA VAL A 28 -3.98 6.50 -9.36
C VAL A 28 -4.16 8.00 -9.63
N ALA A 29 -4.48 8.74 -8.58
CA ALA A 29 -3.96 10.09 -8.44
C ALA A 29 -2.57 9.92 -7.81
N SER A 30 -1.54 9.82 -8.66
CA SER A 30 -0.19 10.21 -8.27
C SER A 30 -0.23 11.70 -7.94
N ASP A 31 -0.50 12.00 -6.67
CA ASP A 31 0.03 13.20 -6.02
C ASP A 31 1.14 12.74 -5.07
N ASP A 32 2.26 13.44 -5.17
CA ASP A 32 3.55 13.13 -4.58
C ASP A 32 3.48 13.39 -3.06
N GLY A 33 3.38 12.32 -2.27
CA GLY A 33 3.24 12.37 -0.82
C GLY A 33 3.69 11.07 -0.14
N ASP A 34 4.93 10.68 -0.41
CA ASP A 34 5.80 9.70 0.27
C ASP A 34 5.15 8.48 1.00
N VAL A 35 5.13 7.38 0.23
CA VAL A 35 5.33 5.97 0.63
C VAL A 35 4.11 5.18 1.17
N GLN A 36 3.42 4.60 0.18
CA GLN A 36 2.54 3.44 0.22
C GLN A 36 3.03 2.30 1.14
N ARG A 37 2.22 1.96 2.14
CA ARG A 37 2.36 0.73 2.92
C ARG A 37 1.31 -0.30 2.46
N THR A 38 1.59 -0.96 1.34
CA THR A 38 1.07 -2.32 1.14
C THR A 38 1.61 -3.17 2.29
N SER A 39 0.74 -3.94 2.92
CA SER A 39 1.05 -4.85 4.03
C SER A 39 1.93 -6.02 3.55
N ARG A 40 3.15 -5.71 3.11
CA ARG A 40 4.27 -6.64 3.02
C ARG A 40 4.85 -6.70 4.41
N TYR A 41 4.80 -7.89 5.00
CA TYR A 41 5.49 -8.31 6.21
C TYR A 41 6.53 -7.27 6.70
N ILE A 42 6.16 -6.47 7.71
CA ILE A 42 7.10 -5.50 8.29
C ILE A 42 8.10 -6.33 9.08
N ILE A 43 9.16 -6.79 8.41
CA ILE A 43 10.31 -7.33 9.10
C ILE A 43 10.99 -6.12 9.73
N ASP A 44 10.83 -5.96 11.05
CA ASP A 44 11.58 -4.97 11.80
C ASP A 44 13.06 -5.36 11.76
N VAL A 45 13.77 -4.84 10.74
CA VAL A 45 15.21 -5.01 10.62
C VAL A 45 15.81 -4.40 11.88
N PRO A 46 16.58 -5.15 12.69
CA PRO A 46 17.14 -4.62 13.91
C PRO A 46 17.97 -3.39 13.56
N LYS A 47 17.55 -2.23 14.11
CA LYS A 47 18.31 -0.99 14.00
C LYS A 47 19.71 -1.30 14.50
N ARG A 48 20.71 -1.25 13.61
CA ARG A 48 22.12 -1.50 13.97
C ARG A 48 22.42 -0.75 15.26
N LYS A 49 22.79 -1.48 16.32
CA LYS A 49 23.23 -0.90 17.59
C LYS A 49 24.49 -0.08 17.29
N CYS A 50 24.62 1.07 17.92
CA CYS A 50 25.86 1.83 17.84
C CYS A 50 26.99 1.03 18.53
N PRO A 51 28.25 1.18 18.09
CA PRO A 51 29.41 0.61 18.77
C PRO A 51 29.47 1.02 20.24
N GLU A 52 30.25 0.29 21.04
CA GLU A 52 30.49 0.66 22.45
C GLU A 52 31.05 2.09 22.55
N GLY A 53 30.60 2.83 23.56
CA GLY A 53 30.93 4.26 23.71
C GLY A 53 30.14 5.22 22.81
N GLN A 54 29.23 4.71 21.96
CA GLN A 54 28.41 5.55 21.08
C GLN A 54 26.91 5.40 21.31
N ARG A 55 26.17 6.50 21.15
CA ARG A 55 24.69 6.52 21.17
C ARG A 55 24.13 7.18 19.92
N ARG A 56 22.90 6.77 19.57
CA ARG A 56 22.20 7.29 18.38
C ARG A 56 21.65 8.69 18.68
N ASP A 57 21.99 9.67 17.84
CA ASP A 57 21.47 11.03 17.89
C ASP A 57 20.05 11.14 17.30
N HIS A 58 19.44 12.33 17.42
CA HIS A 58 18.10 12.60 16.90
C HIS A 58 17.99 12.48 15.37
N ARG A 59 19.12 12.40 14.65
CA ARG A 59 19.20 12.22 13.19
C ARG A 59 19.42 10.76 12.80
N GLY A 60 19.48 9.86 13.78
CA GLY A 60 19.73 8.44 13.56
C GLY A 60 21.19 8.05 13.35
N LYS A 61 22.15 8.96 13.60
CA LYS A 61 23.60 8.70 13.48
C LYS A 61 24.22 8.34 14.83
N CYS A 62 25.26 7.51 14.85
CA CYS A 62 26.00 7.22 16.08
C CYS A 62 26.99 8.35 16.38
N ARG A 63 26.99 8.82 17.63
CA ARG A 63 27.94 9.80 18.16
C ARG A 63 28.56 9.29 19.45
N GLU A 64 29.80 9.68 19.72
CA GLU A 64 30.48 9.39 20.97
C GLU A 64 29.72 10.03 22.13
N VAL A 65 29.52 9.25 23.19
CA VAL A 65 29.06 9.78 24.47
C VAL A 65 30.31 10.27 25.17
N VAL A 66 30.57 11.57 25.09
CA VAL A 66 31.60 12.19 25.94
C VAL A 66 31.09 12.07 27.38
N GLY A 67 31.71 11.16 28.14
CA GLY A 67 31.49 10.96 29.57
C GLY A 67 32.63 11.55 30.36
#